data_AF-R6EKU3-F1
#
_entry.id   AF-R6EKU3-F1
#
_cell.length_a   1.000
_cell.length_b   1.000
_cell.length_c   1.000
_cell.angle_alpha   90.00
_cell.angle_beta   90.00
_cell.angle_gamma   90.00
#
_symmetry.space_group_name_H-M   'P 1'
#
loop_
_entity.id
_entity.type
_entity.pdbx_description
1 polymer ?
#
loop_
_entity_poly.entity_id
_entity_poly.type
_entity_poly.pdbx_seq_one_letter_code
_entity_poly.pdbx_strand_id
1 'polypeptide(L)'
;MHLRGLFRLDFPEYQVFYEEGNMWFNDKFPFAHASLDGWLVDQDGRKGILEIKTTNILQSMQKEKWKGRIPDNYYIQLLHYFMVTEFDFAILKAQLKFDYGGDIVLHTRHYKVERSEVEADIKYLQNSEMTFWKQLQAGKKPALLLPEI
;
A
#
# COMPACT_ATOMS: atom_id res chain seq x y z
N MET A 1 5.93 8.76 -14.27
CA MET A 1 4.75 7.91 -14.56
C MET A 1 3.48 8.76 -14.57
N HIS A 2 2.68 8.67 -15.64
CA HIS A 2 1.50 9.53 -15.89
C HIS A 2 0.45 9.53 -14.76
N LEU A 3 0.31 8.44 -14.00
CA LEU A 3 -0.71 8.32 -12.95
C LEU A 3 -0.46 9.21 -11.73
N ARG A 4 0.79 9.54 -11.40
CA ARG A 4 1.11 10.52 -10.36
C ARG A 4 0.71 11.94 -10.77
N GLY A 5 0.87 12.25 -12.07
CA GLY A 5 0.44 13.52 -12.63
C GLY A 5 -1.08 13.69 -12.54
N LEU A 6 -1.84 12.67 -12.92
CA LEU A 6 -3.30 12.66 -12.73
C LEU A 6 -3.69 12.81 -11.26
N PHE A 7 -3.03 12.08 -10.36
CA PHE A 7 -3.29 12.22 -8.92
C PHE A 7 -3.07 13.66 -8.42
N ARG A 8 -1.99 14.32 -8.85
CA ARG A 8 -1.69 15.71 -8.49
C ARG A 8 -2.76 16.69 -8.98
N LEU A 9 -3.42 16.41 -10.11
CA LEU A 9 -4.52 17.23 -10.62
C LEU A 9 -5.80 17.01 -9.79
N ASP A 10 -6.07 15.77 -9.40
CA ASP A 10 -7.26 15.41 -8.63
C ASP A 10 -7.17 15.85 -7.15
N PHE A 11 -5.96 15.90 -6.58
CA PHE A 11 -5.70 16.27 -5.18
C PHE A 11 -4.59 17.33 -5.06
N PRO A 12 -4.87 18.58 -5.46
CA PRO A 12 -3.89 19.67 -5.43
C PRO A 12 -3.43 20.05 -4.02
N GLU A 13 -4.15 19.60 -2.97
CA GLU A 13 -3.79 19.82 -1.58
C GLU A 13 -2.54 19.05 -1.13
N TYR A 14 -2.13 18.00 -1.85
CA TYR A 14 -0.91 17.24 -1.53
C TYR A 14 0.27 17.63 -2.42
N GLN A 15 1.41 17.83 -1.77
CA GLN A 15 2.69 17.86 -2.48
C GLN A 15 3.12 16.42 -2.79
N VAL A 16 3.20 16.07 -4.07
CA VAL A 16 3.55 14.71 -4.52
C VAL A 16 5.02 14.61 -4.90
N PHE A 17 5.77 13.76 -4.22
CA PHE A 17 7.18 13.52 -4.47
C PHE A 17 7.42 12.10 -4.99
N TYR A 18 8.49 11.93 -5.76
CA TYR A 18 8.90 10.63 -6.27
C TYR A 18 10.37 10.69 -6.70
N GLU A 19 11.09 9.61 -6.42
CA GLU A 19 12.42 9.35 -6.93
C GLU A 19 12.46 7.93 -7.50
N GLU A 20 13.09 7.77 -8.66
CA GLU A 20 13.23 6.46 -9.30
C GLU A 20 14.17 5.57 -8.48
N GLY A 21 13.74 4.33 -8.22
CA GLY A 21 14.51 3.41 -7.38
C GLY A 21 14.52 3.78 -5.89
N ASN A 22 13.61 4.65 -5.43
CA ASN A 22 13.52 4.98 -4.00
C ASN A 22 13.35 3.73 -3.12
N MET A 23 14.03 3.75 -1.98
CA MET A 23 13.96 2.71 -0.98
C MET A 23 14.05 3.33 0.40
N TRP A 24 13.05 3.07 1.22
CA TRP A 24 12.97 3.52 2.60
C TRP A 24 13.35 2.37 3.51
N PHE A 25 14.17 2.66 4.51
CA PHE A 25 14.64 1.72 5.51
C PHE A 25 14.30 2.21 6.90
N ASN A 26 14.29 1.29 7.86
CA ASN A 26 14.09 1.61 9.26
C ASN A 26 14.99 0.73 10.12
N ASP A 27 15.84 1.35 10.94
CA ASP A 27 16.79 0.63 11.80
C ASP A 27 16.09 -0.29 12.82
N LYS A 28 14.82 -0.01 13.16
CA LYS A 28 14.00 -0.90 14.01
C LYS A 28 13.64 -2.22 13.29
N PHE A 29 13.67 -2.22 11.95
CA PHE A 29 13.23 -3.30 11.08
C PHE A 29 14.28 -3.57 9.98
N PRO A 30 15.49 -4.07 10.33
CA PRO A 30 16.60 -4.23 9.39
C PRO A 30 16.33 -5.25 8.27
N PHE A 31 15.27 -6.05 8.40
CA PHE A 31 14.81 -7.00 7.39
C PHE A 31 13.80 -6.41 6.40
N ALA A 32 13.31 -5.19 6.63
CA ALA A 32 12.21 -4.59 5.89
C ALA A 32 12.69 -3.34 5.12
N HIS A 33 12.06 -3.12 3.97
CA HIS A 33 12.22 -1.90 3.20
C HIS A 33 10.92 -1.58 2.46
N ALA A 34 10.71 -0.31 2.14
CA ALA A 34 9.54 0.14 1.39
C ALA A 34 9.98 0.89 0.13
N SER A 35 9.46 0.50 -1.02
CA SER A 35 9.59 1.22 -2.28
C SER A 35 8.24 1.81 -2.63
N LEU A 36 8.13 3.14 -2.63
CA LEU A 36 6.84 3.80 -2.77
C LEU A 36 6.62 4.27 -4.21
N ASP A 37 5.37 4.22 -4.68
CA ASP A 37 4.98 4.87 -5.94
C ASP A 37 5.10 6.41 -5.86
N GLY A 38 5.08 6.95 -4.64
CA GLY A 38 5.45 8.30 -4.27
C GLY A 38 5.25 8.53 -2.77
N TRP A 39 5.64 9.70 -2.29
CA TRP A 39 5.25 10.16 -0.96
C TRP A 39 4.60 11.53 -1.05
N LEU A 40 3.76 11.80 -0.07
CA LEU A 40 2.91 12.98 0.01
C LEU A 40 3.35 13.82 1.20
N VAL A 41 3.17 15.12 1.08
CA VAL A 41 3.13 16.04 2.21
C VAL A 41 1.80 16.80 2.12
N ASP A 42 1.01 16.76 3.18
CA ASP A 42 -0.25 17.50 3.27
C ASP A 42 -0.04 18.95 3.71
N GLN A 43 -1.13 19.69 3.89
CA GLN A 43 -1.09 21.11 4.26
C GLN A 43 -0.53 21.35 5.67
N ASP A 44 -0.63 20.36 6.55
CA ASP A 44 -0.12 20.41 7.93
C ASP A 44 1.34 19.91 8.03
N GLY A 45 1.94 19.53 6.90
CA GLY A 45 3.30 19.02 6.83
C GLY A 45 3.43 17.54 7.18
N ARG A 46 2.32 16.82 7.37
CA ARG A 46 2.32 15.38 7.66
C ARG A 46 2.77 14.61 6.42
N LYS A 47 3.51 13.53 6.64
CA LYS A 47 4.01 12.70 5.54
C LYS A 47 3.04 11.56 5.26
N GLY A 48 2.78 11.34 3.98
CA GLY A 48 1.89 10.29 3.52
C GLY A 48 2.52 9.37 2.48
N ILE A 49 2.02 8.15 2.38
CA ILE A 49 2.37 7.19 1.33
C ILE A 49 1.43 7.41 0.14
N LEU A 50 1.95 7.45 -1.09
CA LEU A 50 1.15 7.29 -2.29
C LEU A 50 1.42 5.91 -2.88
N GLU A 51 0.37 5.11 -3.00
CA GLU A 51 0.41 3.79 -3.61
C GLU A 51 -0.54 3.75 -4.83
N ILE A 52 -0.06 3.31 -5.99
CA ILE A 52 -0.82 3.35 -7.25
C ILE A 52 -0.94 1.93 -7.81
N LYS A 53 -2.17 1.43 -7.89
CA LYS A 53 -2.45 0.12 -8.48
C LYS A 53 -3.28 0.25 -9.75
N THR A 54 -2.82 -0.35 -10.83
CA THR A 54 -3.60 -0.55 -12.07
C THR A 54 -4.04 -2.01 -12.15
N THR A 55 -5.29 -2.25 -12.48
CA THR A 55 -5.79 -3.63 -12.64
C THR A 55 -6.81 -3.72 -13.77
N ASN A 56 -6.74 -4.80 -14.54
CA ASN A 56 -7.74 -5.13 -15.54
C ASN A 56 -8.85 -5.94 -14.87
N ILE A 57 -10.07 -5.44 -14.92
CA ILE A 57 -11.24 -6.14 -14.39
C ILE A 57 -11.84 -7.01 -15.49
N LEU A 58 -11.62 -8.31 -15.37
CA LEU A 58 -12.14 -9.33 -16.29
C LEU A 58 -13.47 -9.90 -15.81
N GLN A 59 -13.74 -9.84 -14.51
CA GLN A 59 -14.94 -10.41 -13.89
C GLN A 59 -15.52 -9.47 -12.84
N SER A 60 -16.85 -9.45 -12.69
CA SER A 60 -17.55 -8.62 -11.70
C SER A 60 -17.07 -8.84 -10.26
N MET A 61 -16.71 -10.08 -9.91
CA MET A 61 -16.16 -10.42 -8.59
C MET A 61 -14.86 -9.68 -8.26
N GLN A 62 -14.03 -9.37 -9.26
CA GLN A 62 -12.80 -8.59 -9.04
C GLN A 62 -13.12 -7.14 -8.69
N LYS A 63 -14.19 -6.58 -9.26
CA LYS A 63 -14.67 -5.23 -8.93
C LYS A 63 -15.18 -5.13 -7.49
N GLU A 64 -15.88 -6.17 -7.01
CA GLU A 64 -16.41 -6.18 -5.65
C GLU A 64 -15.32 -6.13 -4.58
N LYS A 65 -14.12 -6.67 -4.84
CA LYS A 65 -12.96 -6.54 -3.93
C LYS A 65 -12.54 -5.09 -3.68
N TRP A 66 -12.91 -4.17 -4.57
CA TRP A 66 -12.62 -2.75 -4.45
C TRP A 66 -13.81 -1.96 -3.88
N LYS A 67 -14.97 -2.57 -3.62
CA LYS A 67 -16.18 -1.84 -3.22
C LYS A 67 -16.10 -1.44 -1.74
N GLY A 68 -15.73 -0.18 -1.49
CA GLY A 68 -15.65 0.38 -0.14
C GLY A 68 -14.55 -0.23 0.73
N ARG A 69 -13.63 -1.00 0.15
CA ARG A 69 -12.50 -1.63 0.83
C ARG A 69 -11.29 -1.71 -0.09
N ILE A 70 -10.11 -1.75 0.52
CA ILE A 70 -8.86 -2.09 -0.13
C ILE A 70 -8.76 -3.64 -0.16
N PRO A 71 -8.37 -4.27 -1.28
CA PRO A 71 -8.07 -5.70 -1.29
C PRO A 71 -6.93 -6.06 -0.34
N ASP A 72 -7.04 -7.19 0.36
CA ASP A 72 -6.22 -7.53 1.53
C ASP A 72 -4.71 -7.53 1.24
N ASN A 73 -4.30 -7.99 0.05
CA ASN A 73 -2.89 -7.99 -0.35
C ASN A 73 -2.30 -6.56 -0.44
N TYR A 74 -3.11 -5.58 -0.84
CA TYR A 74 -2.68 -4.18 -0.87
C TYR A 74 -2.82 -3.52 0.50
N TYR A 75 -3.80 -3.95 1.30
CA TYR A 75 -3.92 -3.49 2.68
C TYR A 75 -2.68 -3.88 3.50
N ILE A 76 -2.26 -5.15 3.44
CA ILE A 76 -1.04 -5.63 4.09
C ILE A 76 0.19 -4.87 3.58
N GLN A 77 0.26 -4.58 2.28
CA GLN A 77 1.35 -3.78 1.72
C GLN A 77 1.40 -2.36 2.33
N LEU A 78 0.25 -1.71 2.52
CA LEU A 78 0.20 -0.39 3.19
C LEU A 78 0.63 -0.48 4.66
N LEU A 79 0.18 -1.50 5.39
CA LEU A 79 0.61 -1.73 6.77
C LEU A 79 2.14 -1.90 6.87
N HIS A 80 2.73 -2.67 5.94
CA HIS A 80 4.18 -2.83 5.85
C HIS A 80 4.87 -1.49 5.60
N TYR A 81 4.35 -0.68 4.67
CA TYR A 81 4.92 0.64 4.39
C TYR A 81 4.79 1.59 5.57
N PHE A 82 3.66 1.60 6.28
CA PHE A 82 3.54 2.35 7.52
C PHE A 82 4.57 1.92 8.56
N MET A 83 4.76 0.61 8.74
CA MET A 83 5.76 0.07 9.66
C MET A 83 7.15 0.61 9.31
N VAL A 84 7.55 0.56 8.03
CA VAL A 84 8.88 0.98 7.59
C VAL A 84 9.05 2.50 7.63
N THR A 85 8.15 3.27 6.99
CA THR A 85 8.36 4.71 6.79
C THR A 85 8.01 5.56 8.01
N GLU A 86 7.23 5.01 8.94
CA GLU A 86 6.67 5.73 10.08
C GLU A 86 5.77 6.93 9.67
N PHE A 87 5.29 6.97 8.42
CA PHE A 87 4.41 8.05 7.93
C PHE A 87 3.02 8.02 8.55
N ASP A 88 2.32 9.15 8.45
CA ASP A 88 1.10 9.44 9.19
C ASP A 88 -0.16 8.94 8.48
N PHE A 89 -0.15 8.89 7.15
CA PHE A 89 -1.29 8.43 6.35
C PHE A 89 -0.86 7.78 5.03
N ALA A 90 -1.80 7.17 4.33
CA ALA A 90 -1.60 6.62 2.99
C ALA A 90 -2.79 6.94 2.10
N ILE A 91 -2.52 7.15 0.81
CA ILE A 91 -3.54 7.20 -0.22
C ILE A 91 -3.23 6.11 -1.24
N LEU A 92 -4.13 5.14 -1.35
CA LEU A 92 -4.11 4.15 -2.40
C LEU A 92 -5.00 4.61 -3.55
N LYS A 93 -4.38 4.89 -4.70
CA LYS A 93 -5.03 5.16 -5.97
C LYS A 93 -5.16 3.87 -6.77
N ALA A 94 -6.39 3.39 -6.93
CA ALA A 94 -6.71 2.26 -7.79
C ALA A 94 -7.27 2.75 -9.13
N GLN A 95 -6.67 2.33 -10.24
CA GLN A 95 -7.21 2.53 -11.58
C GLN A 95 -7.67 1.18 -12.13
N LEU A 96 -8.99 1.00 -12.17
CA LEU A 96 -9.65 -0.21 -12.64
C LEU A 96 -9.98 -0.03 -14.11
N LYS A 97 -9.39 -0.86 -14.98
CA LYS A 97 -9.63 -0.85 -16.41
C LYS A 97 -10.64 -1.93 -16.78
N PHE A 98 -11.68 -1.54 -17.51
CA PHE A 98 -12.66 -2.41 -18.12
C PHE A 98 -12.51 -2.33 -19.63
N ASP A 99 -12.62 -3.47 -20.31
CA ASP A 99 -12.57 -3.57 -21.75
C ASP A 99 -13.87 -4.20 -22.24
N TYR A 100 -14.67 -3.43 -22.97
CA TYR A 100 -15.93 -3.86 -23.54
C TYR A 100 -15.79 -4.10 -25.06
N GLY A 101 -14.82 -4.92 -25.44
CA GLY A 101 -14.58 -5.25 -26.86
C GLY A 101 -13.86 -4.14 -27.62
N GLY A 102 -12.89 -3.48 -26.99
CA GLY A 102 -12.12 -2.36 -27.51
C GLY A 102 -12.48 -1.02 -26.86
N ASP A 103 -13.68 -0.91 -26.29
CA ASP A 103 -14.11 0.27 -25.55
C ASP A 103 -13.56 0.23 -24.11
N ILE A 104 -12.49 0.98 -23.89
CA ILE A 104 -11.81 1.06 -22.60
C ILE A 104 -12.52 2.05 -21.68
N VAL A 105 -13.02 1.55 -20.56
CA VAL A 105 -13.59 2.36 -19.47
C VAL A 105 -12.68 2.30 -18.26
N LEU A 106 -12.32 3.45 -17.70
CA LEU A 106 -11.47 3.53 -16.50
C LEU A 106 -12.28 4.01 -15.30
N HIS A 107 -12.27 3.25 -14.22
CA HIS A 107 -12.80 3.68 -12.93
C HIS A 107 -11.63 3.92 -11.98
N THR A 108 -11.46 5.17 -11.55
CA THR A 108 -10.46 5.51 -10.53
C THR A 108 -11.11 5.54 -9.15
N ARG A 109 -10.47 4.93 -8.16
CA ARG A 109 -10.86 4.97 -6.75
C ARG A 109 -9.67 5.40 -5.90
N HIS A 110 -9.96 6.11 -4.82
CA HIS A 110 -8.98 6.56 -3.86
C HIS A 110 -9.41 6.10 -2.47
N TYR A 111 -8.48 5.50 -1.74
CA TYR A 111 -8.70 5.06 -0.37
C TYR A 111 -7.66 5.75 0.50
N LYS A 112 -8.14 6.55 1.46
CA LYS A 112 -7.29 7.14 2.48
C LYS A 112 -7.29 6.21 3.69
N VAL A 113 -6.11 6.01 4.28
CA VAL A 113 -5.93 5.26 5.53
C VAL A 113 -5.09 6.14 6.46
N GLU A 114 -5.60 6.43 7.65
CA GLU A 114 -4.81 7.09 8.69
C GLU A 114 -4.04 6.03 9.47
N ARG A 115 -2.74 6.25 9.72
CA ARG A 115 -1.91 5.30 10.47
C ARG A 115 -2.51 5.01 11.84
N SER A 116 -3.04 6.04 12.50
CA SER A 116 -3.69 5.96 13.81
C SER A 116 -4.91 5.04 13.85
N GLU A 117 -5.56 4.80 12.70
CA GLU A 117 -6.73 3.92 12.62
C GLU A 117 -6.34 2.44 12.52
N VAL A 118 -5.08 2.14 12.18
CA VAL A 118 -4.60 0.78 11.86
C VAL A 118 -3.38 0.36 12.68
N GLU A 119 -3.08 1.05 13.80
CA GLU A 119 -1.89 0.76 14.62
C GLU A 119 -1.86 -0.67 15.17
N ALA A 120 -3.02 -1.21 15.54
CA ALA A 120 -3.13 -2.59 16.01
C ALA A 120 -2.73 -3.59 14.90
N ASP A 121 -3.15 -3.34 13.67
CA ASP A 121 -2.84 -4.18 12.52
C ASP A 121 -1.37 -4.05 12.10
N ILE A 122 -0.81 -2.84 12.14
CA ILE A 122 0.64 -2.60 11.94
C ILE A 122 1.43 -3.42 12.96
N LYS A 123 1.04 -3.39 14.24
CA LYS A 123 1.71 -4.15 15.30
C LYS A 123 1.58 -5.66 15.11
N TYR A 124 0.42 -6.13 14.66
CA TYR A 124 0.21 -7.54 14.35
C TYR A 124 1.12 -8.00 13.20
N LEU A 125 1.19 -7.21 12.12
CA LEU A 125 2.06 -7.48 10.97
C LEU A 125 3.53 -7.49 11.40
N GLN A 126 3.96 -6.47 12.15
CA GLN A 126 5.32 -6.36 12.68
C GLN A 126 5.73 -7.62 13.45
N ASN A 127 4.86 -8.11 14.35
CA ASN A 127 5.13 -9.32 15.12
C ASN A 127 5.26 -10.57 14.23
N SER A 128 4.41 -10.66 13.21
CA SER A 128 4.42 -11.76 12.24
C SER A 128 5.70 -11.76 11.40
N GLU A 129 6.09 -10.60 10.87
CA GLU A 129 7.31 -10.44 10.08
C GLU A 129 8.57 -10.67 10.92
N MET A 130 8.61 -10.16 12.15
CA MET A 130 9.71 -10.42 13.10
C MET A 130 9.84 -11.90 13.42
N THR A 131 8.72 -12.61 13.59
CA THR A 131 8.72 -14.06 13.82
C THR A 131 9.30 -14.81 12.62
N PHE A 132 8.87 -14.43 11.41
CA PHE A 132 9.39 -14.98 10.17
C PHE A 132 10.89 -14.70 10.02
N TRP A 133 11.33 -13.47 10.30
CA TRP A 133 12.75 -13.09 10.24
C TRP A 133 13.62 -13.93 11.19
N LYS A 134 13.17 -14.15 12.43
CA LYS A 134 13.88 -15.03 13.39
C LYS A 134 13.97 -16.47 12.89
N GLN A 135 12.95 -16.97 12.21
CA GLN A 135 12.97 -18.31 11.61
C GLN A 135 14.02 -18.40 10.51
N LEU A 136 14.10 -17.40 9.63
CA LEU A 136 15.13 -17.32 8.59
C LEU A 136 16.54 -17.28 9.19
N GLN A 137 16.77 -16.43 10.20
CA GLN A 137 18.07 -16.36 10.89
C GLN A 137 18.48 -17.68 11.54
N ALA A 138 17.51 -18.44 12.04
CA ALA A 138 17.75 -19.75 12.65
C ALA A 138 17.79 -20.92 11.64
N GLY A 139 17.61 -20.66 10.33
CA GLY A 139 17.49 -21.71 9.32
C GLY A 139 16.25 -22.61 9.52
N LYS A 140 15.25 -22.14 10.26
CA LYS A 140 14.02 -22.87 10.55
C LYS A 140 12.99 -22.59 9.47
N LYS A 141 12.45 -23.65 8.85
CA LYS A 141 11.36 -23.51 7.88
C LYS A 141 10.10 -22.95 8.57
N PRO A 142 9.47 -21.91 8.03
CA PRO A 142 8.18 -21.40 8.53
C PRO A 142 7.10 -22.48 8.47
N ALA A 143 6.08 -22.35 9.33
CA ALA A 143 4.94 -23.27 9.34
C ALA A 143 4.22 -23.23 7.98
N LEU A 144 3.86 -24.41 7.45
CA LEU A 144 3.13 -24.52 6.19
C LEU A 144 1.65 -24.15 6.34
N LEU A 145 1.11 -24.31 7.55
CA LEU A 145 -0.28 -24.04 7.88
C LEU A 145 -0.37 -22.77 8.72
N LEU A 146 -1.41 -21.97 8.46
CA LEU A 146 -1.74 -20.82 9.30
C LEU A 146 -2.20 -21.32 10.69
N PRO A 147 -1.87 -20.61 11.77
CA PRO A 147 -2.42 -20.92 13.10
C PRO A 147 -3.95 -20.78 13.08
N GLU A 148 -4.64 -21.56 13.91
CA GLU A 148 -6.07 -21.35 14.18
C GLU A 148 -6.24 -20.00 14.88
N ILE A 149 -7.20 -19.21 14.40
CA ILE A 149 -7.55 -17.88 14.92
C ILE A 149 -8.74 -18.02 15.86
#